data_AF-A0AA95H5R5-F1
#
_entry.id   AF-A0AA95H5R5-F1
#
_cell.length_a   1.000
_cell.length_b   1.000
_cell.length_c   1.000
_cell.angle_alpha   90.00
_cell.angle_beta   90.00
_cell.angle_gamma   90.00
#
_symmetry.space_group_name_H-M   'P 1'
#
loop_
_entity.id
_entity.type
_entity.pdbx_description
1 polymer ?
#
loop_
_entity_poly.entity_id
_entity_poly.type
_entity_poly.pdbx_seq_one_letter_code
_entity_poly.pdbx_strand_id
1 'polypeptide(L)' 'MEVKLTYETADGEHGHVSAFGPTYEDALAAARVLVPEGCRVLSIRT' A
#
# COMPACT_ATOMS: atom_id res chain seq x y z
N MET A 1 -14.47 0.75 1.31
CA MET A 1 -13.62 0.92 0.13
C MET A 1 -12.34 0.13 0.34
N GLU A 2 -11.87 -0.63 -0.65
CA GLU A 2 -10.59 -1.36 -0.58
C GLU A 2 -9.53 -0.54 -1.33
N VAL A 3 -8.30 -0.50 -0.82
CA VAL A 3 -7.13 0.01 -1.53
C VAL A 3 -6.05 -1.06 -1.51
N LYS A 4 -5.47 -1.36 -2.67
CA LYS A 4 -4.32 -2.25 -2.85
C LYS A 4 -3.11 -1.44 -3.28
N LEU A 5 -2.04 -1.51 -2.51
CA LEU A 5 -0.74 -0.92 -2.83
C LEU A 5 0.22 -2.03 -3.26
N THR A 6 0.92 -1.80 -4.37
CA THR A 6 2.12 -2.56 -4.72
C THR A 6 3.33 -1.72 -4.34
N TYR A 7 4.28 -2.32 -3.62
CA TYR A 7 5.53 -1.67 -3.24
C TYR A 7 6.74 -2.52 -3.64
N GLU A 8 7.88 -1.86 -3.77
CA GLU A 8 9.19 -2.46 -4.02
C GLU A 8 10.07 -2.23 -2.80
N THR A 9 10.74 -3.28 -2.34
CA THR A 9 11.73 -3.24 -1.26
C THR A 9 13.08 -2.75 -1.78
N ALA A 10 14.00 -2.40 -0.87
CA ALA A 10 15.36 -2.00 -1.25
C ALA A 10 16.14 -3.10 -2.01
N ASP A 11 15.79 -4.37 -1.79
CA ASP A 11 16.35 -5.54 -2.46
C ASP A 11 15.72 -5.81 -3.84
N GLY A 12 14.76 -4.98 -4.28
CA GLY A 12 14.05 -5.13 -5.56
C GLY A 12 12.91 -6.14 -5.54
N GLU A 13 12.59 -6.71 -4.37
CA GLU A 13 11.42 -7.57 -4.22
C GLU A 13 10.12 -6.77 -4.21
N HIS A 14 9.10 -7.32 -4.86
CA HIS A 14 7.78 -6.71 -4.94
C HIS A 14 6.84 -7.31 -3.89
N GLY A 15 6.19 -6.43 -3.13
CA GLY A 15 5.15 -6.78 -2.18
C GLY A 15 3.81 -6.14 -2.52
N HIS A 16 2.75 -6.67 -1.91
CA HIS A 16 1.42 -6.07 -1.99
C HIS A 16 0.78 -6.02 -0.61
N VAL A 17 0.11 -4.91 -0.32
CA VAL A 17 -0.72 -4.74 0.87
C VAL A 17 -2.09 -4.26 0.44
N SER A 18 -3.12 -4.70 1.14
CA SER A 18 -4.47 -4.18 0.97
C SER A 18 -5.03 -3.73 2.31
N ALA A 19 -5.82 -2.67 2.28
CA ALA A 19 -6.53 -2.18 3.44
C ALA A 19 -7.95 -1.73 3.08
N PHE A 20 -8.82 -1.80 4.07
CA PHE A 20 -10.21 -1.36 3.97
C PHE A 20 -10.41 -0.10 4.80
N GLY A 21 -11.15 0.85 4.24
CA GLY A 21 -11.52 2.08 4.92
C GLY A 21 -12.91 2.58 4.51
N PRO A 22 -13.54 3.43 5.34
CA PRO A 22 -14.81 4.06 5.00
C PRO A 22 -14.68 5.01 3.79
N THR A 23 -13.52 5.65 3.62
CA THR A 23 -13.19 6.47 2.45
C THR A 23 -11.93 5.97 1.73
N TYR A 24 -11.66 6.48 0.54
CA TYR A 24 -10.41 6.23 -0.16
C TYR A 24 -9.19 6.68 0.66
N GLU A 25 -9.27 7.85 1.31
CA GLU A 25 -8.18 8.41 2.10
C GLU A 25 -7.88 7.57 3.34
N ASP A 26 -8.93 7.10 4.03
CA ASP A 26 -8.78 6.17 5.16
C ASP A 26 -8.15 4.84 4.72
N ALA A 27 -8.63 4.27 3.61
CA ALA A 27 -8.10 3.02 3.07
C ALA A 27 -6.65 3.18 2.59
N LEU A 28 -6.30 4.31 1.99
CA LEU A 28 -4.95 4.63 1.54
C LEU A 28 -4.00 4.84 2.73
N ALA A 29 -4.43 5.55 3.76
CA ALA A 29 -3.65 5.76 4.97
C ALA A 29 -3.38 4.42 5.68
N ALA A 30 -4.41 3.59 5.85
CA ALA A 30 -4.29 2.25 6.41
C ALA A 30 -3.35 1.36 5.59
N ALA A 31 -3.48 1.36 4.26
CA ALA A 31 -2.60 0.57 3.39
C ALA A 31 -1.14 1.06 3.45
N ARG A 32 -0.90 2.38 3.55
CA ARG A 32 0.45 2.95 3.67
C ARG A 32 1.15 2.56 4.97
N VAL A 33 0.43 2.45 6.08
CA VAL A 33 0.99 2.00 7.36
C VAL A 33 1.48 0.53 7.28
N LEU A 34 0.89 -0.28 6.39
CA LEU A 34 1.31 -1.65 6.16
C LEU A 34 2.54 -1.79 5.26
N VAL A 35 2.92 -0.72 4.53
CA VAL A 35 4.12 -0.74 3.68
C VAL A 35 5.36 -0.60 4.57
N PRO A 36 6.33 -1.53 4.52
CA PRO A 36 7.53 -1.43 5.32
C PRO A 36 8.33 -0.15 5.02
N GLU A 37 8.99 0.40 6.05
CA GLU A 37 9.83 1.59 5.89
C GLU A 37 10.95 1.33 4.86
N GLY A 38 11.25 2.35 4.05
CA GLY A 38 12.24 2.24 2.97
C GLY A 38 11.72 1.56 1.69
N CYS A 39 10.49 1.05 1.68
CA CYS A 39 9.87 0.54 0.45
C CYS A 39 9.25 1.67 -0.39
N ARG A 40 9.33 1.53 -1.71
CA ARG A 40 8.75 2.46 -2.67
C ARG A 40 7.41 1.96 -3.18
N VAL A 41 6.34 2.73 -3.00
CA VAL A 41 5.04 2.41 -3.61
C VAL A 41 5.12 2.60 -5.12
N LEU A 42 4.77 1.56 -5.87
CA LEU A 42 4.78 1.53 -7.33
C LEU A 42 3.40 1.76 -7.94
N SER A 43 2.34 1.28 -7.30
CA SER A 43 0.98 1.34 -7.84
C SER A 43 -0.07 1.31 -6.74
N ILE A 44 -1.19 1.98 -6.99
CA ILE A 44 -2.35 2.07 -6.10
C ILE A 44 -3.58 1.65 -6.92
N ARG A 45 -4.37 0.71 -6.40
CA ARG A 45 -5.63 0.24 -7.00
C ARG A 45 -6.74 0.29 -5.95
N THR A 46 -7.97 0.49 -6.39
CA THR A 46 -9.18 0.56 -5.54
C THR A 46 -10.26 -0.37 -6.05
#